data_AF-A0AAJ0GQR5-F1
#
_entry.id   AF-A0AAJ0GQR5-F1
#
_cell.length_a   1.000
_cell.length_b   1.000
_cell.length_c   1.000
_cell.angle_alpha   90.00
_cell.angle_beta   90.00
_cell.angle_gamma   90.00
#
_symmetry.space_group_name_H-M   'P 1'
#
loop_
_entity.id
_entity.type
_entity.pdbx_description
1 polymer ?
#
loop_
_entity_poly.entity_id
_entity_poly.type
_entity_poly.pdbx_seq_one_letter_code
_entity_poly.pdbx_strand_id
1 'polypeptide(L)'
;MAPPAQPLTGPARKASKKIPPLTNLAPCVLVPLRDDILNTELSQDPVRRIKWILNTINYQREGIRENLLCMFEREKQRAIQQAIEMEQAQGPPKTRPGLPLSEVDEVIANMEAPAVPGMNYNISSMPVLHPPTSLPPNTSHRDRTVLELLLMVEKGLSQLQGFEKYMADIKQHYLACLERELAKMDDPGRLTEGRSG
;
A
#
# COMPACT_ATOMS: atom_id res chain seq x y z
N MET A 1 -9.34 -64.02 12.07
CA MET A 1 -8.38 -63.18 11.33
C MET A 1 -8.90 -61.76 11.35
N ALA A 2 -8.29 -60.87 12.15
CA ALA A 2 -8.66 -59.46 12.21
C ALA A 2 -7.91 -58.68 11.11
N PRO A 3 -8.53 -57.69 10.46
CA PRO A 3 -7.85 -56.86 9.46
C PRO A 3 -6.85 -55.88 10.14
N PRO A 4 -5.79 -55.46 9.43
CA PRO A 4 -4.73 -54.64 10.00
C PRO A 4 -5.19 -53.20 10.29
N ALA A 5 -4.71 -52.66 11.40
CA ALA A 5 -4.95 -51.29 11.85
C ALA A 5 -4.46 -50.26 10.82
N GLN A 6 -5.32 -49.32 10.46
CA GLN A 6 -4.93 -48.13 9.70
C GLN A 6 -4.11 -47.20 10.60
N PRO A 7 -2.99 -46.63 10.12
CA PRO A 7 -2.28 -45.61 10.87
C PRO A 7 -3.12 -44.33 10.93
N LEU A 8 -3.35 -43.83 12.14
CA LEU A 8 -3.95 -42.53 12.43
C LEU A 8 -3.16 -41.43 11.71
N THR A 9 -3.73 -40.91 10.63
CA THR A 9 -3.28 -39.68 9.99
C THR A 9 -3.56 -38.51 10.93
N GLY A 10 -2.55 -38.14 11.73
CA GLY A 10 -2.54 -36.84 12.39
C GLY A 10 -2.67 -35.71 11.35
N PRO A 11 -3.22 -34.54 11.72
CA PRO A 11 -3.38 -33.45 10.79
C PRO A 11 -2.00 -33.06 10.25
N ALA A 12 -1.84 -33.13 8.93
CA ALA A 12 -0.66 -32.66 8.24
C ALA A 12 -0.35 -31.24 8.74
N ARG A 13 0.79 -31.07 9.41
CA ARG A 13 1.38 -29.76 9.67
C ARG A 13 1.38 -29.03 8.33
N LYS A 14 0.54 -28.00 8.19
CA LYS A 14 0.58 -27.11 7.04
C LYS A 14 2.01 -26.60 6.96
N ALA A 15 2.77 -27.06 5.97
CA ALA A 15 4.06 -26.47 5.66
C ALA A 15 3.79 -24.98 5.45
N SER A 16 4.27 -24.14 6.36
CA SER A 16 4.14 -22.70 6.26
C SER A 16 4.91 -22.29 5.01
N LYS A 17 4.20 -22.15 3.89
CA LYS A 17 4.79 -21.66 2.63
C LYS A 17 5.27 -20.24 2.93
N LYS A 18 6.58 -20.10 3.16
CA LYS A 18 7.22 -18.82 3.44
C LYS A 18 6.94 -17.87 2.28
N ILE A 19 6.30 -16.74 2.58
CA ILE A 19 6.01 -15.71 1.58
C ILE A 19 7.35 -15.10 1.12
N PRO A 20 7.66 -15.09 -0.18
CA PRO A 20 8.88 -14.46 -0.67
C PRO A 20 8.81 -12.94 -0.51
N PRO A 21 9.95 -12.27 -0.28
CA PRO A 21 9.99 -10.82 -0.11
C PRO A 21 9.55 -10.08 -1.38
N LEU A 22 8.87 -8.96 -1.18
CA LEU A 22 8.50 -8.07 -2.27
C LEU A 22 9.71 -7.30 -2.82
N THR A 23 10.18 -7.71 -3.99
CA THR A 23 11.30 -7.04 -4.69
C THR A 23 10.84 -5.96 -5.67
N ASN A 24 9.68 -6.13 -6.29
CA ASN A 24 9.19 -5.27 -7.36
C ASN A 24 7.66 -5.09 -7.32
N LEU A 25 7.20 -3.86 -7.56
CA LEU A 25 5.78 -3.48 -7.66
C LEU A 25 5.24 -3.52 -9.09
N ALA A 26 6.09 -3.74 -10.11
CA ALA A 26 5.69 -3.80 -11.51
C ALA A 26 4.47 -4.71 -11.79
N PRO A 27 4.28 -5.87 -11.13
CA PRO A 27 3.10 -6.69 -11.36
C PRO A 27 1.76 -6.01 -11.07
N CYS A 28 1.74 -4.91 -10.30
CA CYS A 28 0.49 -4.21 -9.95
C CYS A 28 -0.20 -3.57 -11.17
N VAL A 29 0.53 -3.33 -12.27
CA VAL A 29 -0.01 -2.75 -13.51
C VAL A 29 -0.94 -3.71 -14.26
N LEU A 30 -0.88 -5.00 -13.92
CA LEU A 30 -1.66 -6.05 -14.59
C LEU A 30 -3.09 -6.06 -14.04
N VAL A 31 -3.96 -5.29 -14.68
CA VAL A 31 -5.40 -5.27 -14.40
C VAL A 31 -6.11 -6.18 -15.41
N PRO A 32 -6.94 -7.12 -14.95
CA PRO A 32 -7.75 -7.95 -15.85
C PRO A 32 -8.60 -7.10 -16.80
N LEU A 33 -8.74 -7.54 -18.04
CA LEU A 33 -9.61 -6.87 -19.00
C LEU A 33 -11.08 -7.22 -18.69
N ARG A 34 -11.97 -6.23 -18.78
CA ARG A 34 -13.43 -6.45 -18.67
C ARG A 34 -14.05 -6.90 -19.99
N ASP A 35 -13.57 -6.31 -21.07
CA ASP A 35 -14.10 -6.50 -22.41
C ASP A 35 -13.10 -7.30 -23.25
N ASP A 36 -13.63 -8.14 -24.13
CA ASP A 36 -12.83 -8.84 -25.11
C ASP A 36 -12.36 -7.87 -26.20
N ILE A 37 -11.07 -7.57 -26.17
CA ILE A 37 -10.41 -6.67 -27.11
C ILE A 37 -10.48 -7.17 -28.56
N LEU A 38 -10.72 -8.48 -28.78
CA LEU A 38 -10.83 -9.04 -30.12
C LEU A 38 -12.15 -8.70 -30.80
N ASN A 39 -13.18 -8.40 -30.02
CA ASN A 39 -14.54 -8.12 -30.51
C ASN A 39 -14.96 -6.65 -30.32
N THR A 40 -14.05 -5.80 -29.85
CA THR A 40 -14.36 -4.39 -29.56
C THR A 40 -14.21 -3.53 -30.82
N GLU A 41 -15.32 -3.09 -31.40
CA GLU A 41 -15.31 -2.12 -32.50
C GLU A 41 -14.92 -0.73 -31.99
N LEU A 42 -13.84 -0.15 -32.52
CA LEU A 42 -13.49 1.24 -32.20
C LEU A 42 -14.54 2.19 -32.78
N SER A 43 -15.12 3.03 -31.91
CA SER A 43 -16.03 4.08 -32.37
C SER A 43 -15.31 5.05 -33.32
N GLN A 44 -15.91 5.28 -34.50
CA GLN A 44 -15.40 6.24 -35.48
C GLN A 44 -15.55 7.70 -34.99
N ASP A 45 -16.49 7.95 -34.07
CA ASP A 45 -16.70 9.26 -33.45
C ASP A 45 -15.55 9.60 -32.47
N PRO A 46 -14.82 10.71 -32.69
CA PRO A 46 -13.70 11.13 -31.84
C PRO A 46 -14.14 11.38 -30.39
N VAL A 47 -15.34 11.92 -30.15
CA VAL A 47 -15.81 12.25 -28.80
C VAL A 47 -16.13 10.98 -28.02
N ARG A 48 -16.82 10.02 -28.64
CA ARG A 48 -17.08 8.71 -28.03
C ARG A 48 -15.78 7.97 -27.73
N ARG A 49 -14.79 8.04 -28.61
CA ARG A 49 -13.48 7.44 -28.40
C ARG A 49 -12.76 8.00 -27.18
N ILE A 50 -12.71 9.33 -27.04
CA ILE A 50 -12.05 9.98 -25.88
C ILE A 50 -12.78 9.63 -24.57
N LYS A 51 -14.12 9.62 -24.58
CA LYS A 51 -14.91 9.19 -23.41
C LYS A 51 -14.63 7.74 -23.02
N TRP A 52 -14.50 6.85 -24.01
CA TRP A 52 -14.12 5.46 -23.76
C TRP A 52 -12.72 5.35 -23.16
N ILE A 53 -11.73 6.08 -23.71
CA ILE A 53 -10.36 6.12 -23.16
C ILE A 53 -10.37 6.59 -21.69
N LEU A 54 -11.11 7.65 -21.37
CA LEU A 54 -11.25 8.16 -19.99
C LEU A 54 -11.85 7.11 -19.04
N ASN A 55 -12.84 6.35 -19.49
CA ASN A 55 -13.42 5.26 -18.70
C ASN A 55 -12.41 4.14 -18.45
N THR A 56 -11.66 3.74 -19.47
CA THR A 56 -10.59 2.74 -19.35
C THR A 56 -9.48 3.19 -18.40
N ILE A 57 -9.07 4.46 -18.47
CA ILE A 57 -8.09 5.07 -17.56
C ILE A 57 -8.58 4.99 -16.10
N ASN A 58 -9.84 5.31 -15.84
CA ASN A 58 -10.40 5.24 -14.49
C ASN A 58 -10.46 3.78 -14.00
N TYR A 59 -10.83 2.83 -14.87
CA TYR A 59 -10.87 1.42 -14.52
C TYR A 59 -9.48 0.88 -14.17
N GLN A 60 -8.49 1.14 -15.02
CA GLN A 60 -7.10 0.73 -14.77
C GLN A 60 -6.54 1.38 -13.51
N ARG A 61 -6.83 2.66 -13.27
CA ARG A 61 -6.42 3.36 -12.04
C ARG A 61 -6.89 2.62 -10.78
N GLU A 62 -8.15 2.24 -10.73
CA GLU A 62 -8.71 1.56 -9.57
C GLU A 62 -8.12 0.15 -9.42
N GLY A 63 -8.00 -0.60 -10.52
CA GLY A 63 -7.39 -1.94 -10.49
C GLY A 63 -5.93 -1.92 -10.03
N ILE A 64 -5.14 -0.95 -10.48
CA ILE A 64 -3.74 -0.81 -10.05
C ILE A 64 -3.67 -0.42 -8.56
N ARG A 65 -4.57 0.44 -8.10
CA ARG A 65 -4.68 0.82 -6.68
C ARG A 65 -4.98 -0.39 -5.80
N GLU A 66 -5.98 -1.18 -6.17
CA GLU A 66 -6.33 -2.43 -5.47
C GLU A 66 -5.16 -3.42 -5.45
N ASN A 67 -4.50 -3.61 -6.60
CA ASN A 67 -3.35 -4.49 -6.72
C ASN A 67 -2.18 -4.04 -5.83
N LEU A 68 -1.88 -2.74 -5.80
CA LEU A 68 -0.85 -2.18 -4.91
C LEU A 68 -1.16 -2.50 -3.44
N LEU A 69 -2.40 -2.26 -3.00
CA LEU A 69 -2.83 -2.56 -1.64
C LEU A 69 -2.69 -4.06 -1.32
N CYS A 70 -3.07 -4.93 -2.24
CA CYS A 70 -2.91 -6.38 -2.09
C CYS A 70 -1.43 -6.79 -1.91
N MET A 71 -0.52 -6.17 -2.68
CA MET A 71 0.92 -6.44 -2.57
C MET A 71 1.51 -5.97 -1.24
N PHE A 72 1.09 -4.81 -0.73
CA PHE A 72 1.49 -4.34 0.60
C PHE A 72 0.90 -5.19 1.73
N GLU A 73 -0.34 -5.64 1.60
CA GLU A 73 -0.97 -6.55 2.57
C GLU A 73 -0.23 -7.88 2.64
N ARG A 74 0.18 -8.44 1.49
CA ARG A 74 1.01 -9.65 1.42
C ARG A 74 2.37 -9.44 2.10
N GLU A 75 2.98 -8.28 1.90
CA GLU A 75 4.28 -7.95 2.48
C GLU A 75 4.19 -7.75 4.00
N LYS A 76 3.10 -7.15 4.49
CA LYS A 76 2.76 -7.09 5.92
C LYS A 76 2.65 -8.49 6.51
N GLN A 77 1.93 -9.40 5.84
CA GLN A 77 1.79 -10.79 6.29
C GLN A 77 3.14 -11.52 6.36
N ARG A 78 4.03 -11.30 5.38
CA ARG A 78 5.40 -11.82 5.44
C ARG A 78 6.13 -11.31 6.68
N ALA A 79 6.14 -9.99 6.91
CA ALA A 79 6.86 -9.40 8.04
C ALA A 79 6.35 -9.94 9.39
N ILE A 80 5.03 -10.09 9.54
CA ILE A 80 4.42 -10.69 10.72
C ILE A 80 4.82 -12.17 10.87
N GLN A 81 4.74 -12.95 9.80
CA GLN A 81 5.14 -14.36 9.83
C GLN A 81 6.61 -14.51 10.23
N GLN A 82 7.49 -13.68 9.67
CA GLN A 82 8.91 -13.68 10.00
C GLN A 82 9.13 -13.31 11.48
N ALA A 83 8.41 -12.33 12.01
CA ALA A 83 8.50 -11.97 13.43
C ALA A 83 8.07 -13.13 14.34
N ILE A 84 6.96 -13.81 14.00
CA ILE A 84 6.49 -14.99 14.75
C ILE A 84 7.53 -16.12 14.71
N GLU A 85 8.12 -16.41 13.55
CA GLU A 85 9.18 -17.42 13.40
C GLU A 85 10.41 -17.07 14.26
N MET A 86 10.78 -15.79 14.32
CA MET A 86 11.92 -15.32 15.13
C MET A 86 11.63 -15.39 16.64
N GLU A 87 10.41 -15.04 17.08
CA GLU A 87 10.01 -15.18 18.48
C GLU A 87 9.98 -16.66 18.91
N GLN A 88 9.45 -17.55 18.06
CA GLN A 88 9.45 -18.99 18.33
C GLN A 88 10.86 -19.57 18.41
N ALA A 89 11.79 -19.09 17.57
CA ALA A 89 13.18 -19.52 17.58
C ALA A 89 13.96 -19.07 18.84
N GLN A 90 13.62 -17.91 19.41
CA GLN A 90 14.24 -17.42 20.65
C GLN A 90 13.73 -18.11 21.92
N GLY A 91 12.57 -18.78 21.85
CA GLY A 91 11.90 -19.37 23.00
C GLY A 91 11.22 -18.32 23.89
N PRO A 92 10.56 -18.74 24.99
CA PRO A 92 9.91 -17.81 25.90
C PRO A 92 10.91 -16.78 26.43
N PRO A 93 10.52 -15.49 26.56
CA PRO A 93 11.42 -14.44 27.02
C PRO A 93 12.02 -14.85 28.36
N LYS A 94 13.36 -14.96 28.42
CA LYS A 94 14.09 -15.38 29.63
C LYS A 94 13.92 -14.42 30.81
N THR A 95 13.40 -13.23 30.55
CA THR A 95 13.11 -12.19 31.54
C THR A 95 11.91 -11.39 31.07
N ARG A 96 10.89 -11.24 31.92
CA ARG A 96 9.96 -10.12 31.79
C ARG A 96 10.79 -8.86 32.01
N PRO A 97 10.78 -7.85 31.12
CA PRO A 97 11.35 -6.56 31.45
C PRO A 97 10.42 -5.92 32.48
N GLY A 98 10.61 -6.25 33.75
CA GLY A 98 10.21 -5.33 34.81
C GLY A 98 11.14 -4.14 34.74
N LEU A 99 10.61 -2.93 34.92
CA LEU A 99 11.47 -1.76 35.11
C LEU A 99 12.43 -2.08 36.28
N PRO A 100 13.73 -1.78 36.16
CA PRO A 100 14.61 -1.81 37.31
C PRO A 100 14.03 -0.90 38.40
N LEU A 101 14.17 -1.29 39.67
CA LEU A 101 13.57 -0.57 40.79
C LEU A 101 13.88 0.94 40.78
N SER A 102 15.08 1.33 40.31
CA SER A 102 15.47 2.72 40.14
C SER A 102 14.60 3.50 39.14
N GLU A 103 14.21 2.88 38.03
CA GLU A 103 13.33 3.52 37.04
C GLU A 103 11.88 3.57 37.54
N VAL A 104 11.45 2.61 38.37
CA VAL A 104 10.13 2.65 39.01
C VAL A 104 10.02 3.87 39.93
N ASP A 105 11.06 4.14 40.73
CA ASP A 105 11.10 5.30 41.62
C ASP A 105 11.09 6.63 40.83
N GLU A 106 11.80 6.70 39.70
CA GLU A 106 11.78 7.87 38.81
C GLU A 106 10.41 8.10 38.15
N VAL A 107 9.72 7.03 37.73
CA VAL A 107 8.36 7.12 37.19
C VAL A 107 7.38 7.60 38.25
N ILE A 108 7.47 7.06 39.48
CA ILE A 108 6.63 7.49 40.60
C ILE A 108 6.88 8.97 40.92
N ALA A 109 8.15 9.38 41.02
CA ALA A 109 8.51 10.78 41.29
C ALA A 109 7.97 11.73 40.19
N ASN A 110 8.01 11.32 38.92
CA ASN A 110 7.44 12.11 37.82
C ASN A 110 5.91 12.18 37.87
N MET A 111 5.23 11.12 38.34
CA MET A 111 3.77 11.12 38.53
C MET A 111 3.33 11.98 39.71
N GLU A 112 4.15 12.06 40.76
CA GLU A 112 3.91 12.89 41.95
C GLU A 112 4.32 14.36 41.76
N ALA A 113 5.06 14.67 40.69
CA ALA A 113 5.55 16.01 40.43
C ALA A 113 4.38 17.00 40.20
N PRO A 114 4.37 18.16 40.90
CA PRO A 114 3.34 19.16 40.68
C PRO A 114 3.42 19.73 39.26
N ALA A 115 2.26 20.00 38.66
CA ALA A 115 2.18 20.63 37.35
C ALA A 115 2.89 21.98 37.36
N VAL A 116 3.79 22.19 36.39
CA VAL A 116 4.56 23.43 36.26
C VAL A 116 3.60 24.54 35.76
N PRO A 117 3.45 25.65 36.49
CA PRO A 117 2.56 26.74 36.10
C PRO A 117 2.94 27.31 34.72
N GLY A 118 1.97 27.42 33.82
CA GLY A 118 2.17 27.96 32.47
C GLY A 118 2.67 26.96 31.42
N MET A 119 2.90 25.70 31.80
CA MET A 119 3.29 24.65 30.86
C MET A 119 2.04 23.96 30.30
N ASN A 120 1.89 23.95 28.97
CA ASN A 120 0.78 23.28 28.30
C ASN A 120 1.15 21.80 28.08
N TYR A 121 0.52 20.92 28.84
CA TYR A 121 0.71 19.47 28.75
C TYR A 121 -0.13 18.82 27.62
N ASN A 122 -0.94 19.59 26.88
CA ASN A 122 -1.59 19.07 25.68
C ASN A 122 -0.57 18.96 24.55
N ILE A 123 -0.16 17.72 24.27
CA ILE A 123 0.65 17.39 23.10
C ILE A 123 -0.26 17.45 21.86
N SER A 124 -0.43 18.64 21.29
CA SER A 124 -1.19 18.81 20.04
C SER A 124 -0.35 18.55 18.78
N SER A 125 0.97 18.47 18.92
CA SER A 125 1.92 18.22 17.84
C SER A 125 2.85 17.08 18.23
N MET A 126 2.58 15.89 17.73
CA MET A 126 3.57 14.81 17.72
C MET A 126 4.63 15.17 16.66
N PRO A 127 5.93 15.13 16.99
CA PRO A 127 6.97 15.27 15.99
C PRO A 127 6.85 14.14 14.97
N VAL A 128 7.02 14.46 13.68
CA VAL A 128 7.07 13.47 12.61
C VAL A 128 8.30 12.58 12.86
N LEU A 129 8.06 11.35 13.31
CA LEU A 129 9.12 10.37 13.48
C LEU A 129 9.56 9.92 12.09
N HIS A 130 10.70 10.44 11.63
CA HIS A 130 11.39 9.87 10.49
C HIS A 130 11.98 8.54 10.91
N PRO A 131 11.63 7.42 10.24
CA PRO A 131 12.21 6.14 10.58
C PRO A 131 13.73 6.21 10.39
N PRO A 132 14.54 5.77 11.38
CA PRO A 132 15.99 5.81 11.26
C PRO A 132 16.45 4.95 10.08
N THR A 133 17.34 5.49 9.25
CA THR A 133 17.90 4.81 8.06
C THR A 133 18.74 3.59 8.43
N SER A 134 19.21 3.51 9.68
CA SER A 134 19.95 2.37 10.22
C SER A 134 19.40 1.95 11.58
N LEU A 135 19.11 0.66 11.73
CA LEU A 135 18.72 0.07 13.00
C LEU A 135 19.94 -0.08 13.93
N PRO A 136 19.84 0.31 15.21
CA PRO A 136 20.84 -0.04 16.22
C PRO A 136 21.10 -1.56 16.26
N PRO A 137 22.33 -2.00 16.54
CA PRO A 137 22.68 -3.42 16.52
C PRO A 137 21.95 -4.28 17.57
N ASN A 138 21.39 -3.64 18.62
CA ASN A 138 20.72 -4.32 19.74
C ASN A 138 19.19 -4.13 19.75
N THR A 139 18.58 -3.70 18.63
CA THR A 139 17.13 -3.49 18.56
C THR A 139 16.39 -4.82 18.71
N SER A 140 15.34 -4.84 19.53
CA SER A 140 14.52 -6.04 19.72
C SER A 140 13.90 -6.48 18.38
N HIS A 141 13.65 -7.78 18.20
CA HIS A 141 13.02 -8.27 16.96
C HIS A 141 11.63 -7.67 16.74
N ARG A 142 10.91 -7.34 17.82
CA ARG A 142 9.65 -6.60 17.77
C ARG A 142 9.85 -5.22 17.19
N ASP A 143 10.76 -4.44 17.77
CA ASP A 143 11.02 -3.07 17.31
C ASP A 143 11.52 -3.04 15.87
N ARG A 144 12.36 -4.02 15.49
CA ARG A 144 12.80 -4.18 14.10
C ARG A 144 11.65 -4.44 13.14
N THR A 145 10.72 -5.32 13.52
CA THR A 145 9.53 -5.63 12.71
C THR A 145 8.62 -4.41 12.60
N VAL A 146 8.42 -3.69 13.70
CA VAL A 146 7.64 -2.44 13.70
C VAL A 146 8.25 -1.41 12.77
N LEU A 147 9.58 -1.21 12.82
CA LEU A 147 10.26 -0.28 11.93
C LEU A 147 10.20 -0.71 10.46
N GLU A 148 10.31 -2.00 10.17
CA GLU A 148 10.11 -2.55 8.83
C GLU A 148 8.69 -2.31 8.30
N LEU A 149 7.68 -2.48 9.16
CA LEU A 149 6.29 -2.17 8.82
C LEU A 149 6.07 -0.68 8.57
N LEU A 150 6.65 0.20 9.40
CA LEU A 150 6.55 1.65 9.22
C LEU A 150 7.18 2.10 7.90
N LEU A 151 8.40 1.64 7.62
CA LEU A 151 9.10 1.91 6.36
C LEU A 151 8.31 1.41 5.14
N MET A 152 7.68 0.25 5.26
CA MET A 152 6.82 -0.31 4.21
C MET A 152 5.61 0.57 3.94
N VAL A 153 4.93 1.05 4.99
CA VAL A 153 3.78 1.95 4.87
C VAL A 153 4.20 3.28 4.24
N GLU A 154 5.31 3.87 4.69
CA GLU A 154 5.83 5.12 4.13
C GLU A 154 6.16 4.97 2.63
N LYS A 155 6.88 3.90 2.27
CA LYS A 155 7.17 3.58 0.87
C LYS A 155 5.89 3.38 0.07
N GLY A 156 4.91 2.67 0.61
CA GLY A 156 3.63 2.42 -0.06
C GLY A 156 2.82 3.69 -0.30
N LEU A 157 2.77 4.59 0.68
CA LEU A 157 2.12 5.89 0.54
C LEU A 157 2.81 6.75 -0.51
N SER A 158 4.15 6.82 -0.50
CA SER A 158 4.91 7.57 -1.49
C SER A 158 4.67 7.06 -2.91
N GLN A 159 4.66 5.73 -3.11
CA GLN A 159 4.38 5.11 -4.41
C GLN A 159 2.94 5.38 -4.87
N LEU A 160 1.96 5.28 -3.97
CA LEU A 160 0.55 5.54 -4.29
C LEU A 160 0.33 7.01 -4.68
N GLN A 161 0.90 7.95 -3.91
CA GLN A 161 0.82 9.38 -4.22
C GLN A 161 1.49 9.71 -5.56
N GLY A 162 2.65 9.13 -5.84
CA GLY A 162 3.34 9.29 -7.13
C GLY A 162 2.49 8.78 -8.29
N PHE A 163 1.87 7.62 -8.13
CA PHE A 163 0.96 7.05 -9.12
C PHE A 163 -0.31 7.88 -9.31
N GLU A 164 -0.96 8.32 -8.24
CA GLU A 164 -2.17 9.14 -8.31
C GLU A 164 -1.90 10.46 -9.04
N LYS A 165 -0.76 11.10 -8.77
CA LYS A 165 -0.33 12.31 -9.49
C LYS A 165 -0.14 12.03 -10.98
N TYR A 166 0.62 10.99 -11.32
CA TYR A 166 0.85 10.61 -12.72
C TYR A 166 -0.46 10.32 -13.47
N MET A 167 -1.39 9.62 -12.83
CA MET A 167 -2.69 9.32 -13.41
C MET A 167 -3.60 10.55 -13.53
N ALA A 168 -3.46 11.53 -12.62
CA ALA A 168 -4.18 12.80 -12.71
C ALA A 168 -3.73 13.60 -13.93
N ASP A 169 -2.42 13.69 -14.17
CA ASP A 169 -1.84 14.38 -15.33
C ASP A 169 -2.33 13.77 -16.65
N ILE A 170 -2.34 12.43 -16.77
CA ILE A 170 -2.88 11.74 -17.94
C ILE A 170 -4.36 12.04 -18.13
N LYS A 171 -5.16 11.97 -17.06
CA LYS A 171 -6.60 12.25 -17.14
C LYS A 171 -6.85 13.69 -17.59
N GLN A 172 -6.11 14.65 -17.06
CA GLN A 172 -6.22 16.05 -17.45
C GLN A 172 -5.89 16.26 -18.94
N HIS A 173 -4.87 15.58 -19.46
CA HIS A 173 -4.56 15.62 -20.89
C HIS A 173 -5.75 15.19 -21.77
N TYR A 174 -6.38 14.05 -21.45
CA TYR A 174 -7.53 13.56 -22.23
C TYR A 174 -8.80 14.39 -22.03
N LEU A 175 -8.99 15.01 -20.85
CA LEU A 175 -10.07 15.96 -20.65
C LEU A 175 -9.89 17.22 -21.51
N ALA A 176 -8.68 17.77 -21.59
CA ALA A 176 -8.39 18.89 -22.48
C ALA A 176 -8.60 18.53 -23.97
N CYS A 177 -8.26 17.30 -24.37
CA CYS A 177 -8.57 16.80 -25.71
C CYS A 177 -10.09 16.71 -25.95
N LEU A 178 -10.86 16.25 -24.96
CA LEU A 178 -12.33 16.18 -25.05
C LEU A 178 -12.95 17.57 -25.23
N GLU A 179 -12.51 18.55 -24.45
CA GLU A 179 -12.99 19.94 -24.53
C GLU A 179 -12.73 20.56 -25.91
N ARG A 180 -11.54 20.31 -26.49
CA ARG A 180 -11.21 20.78 -27.85
C ARG A 180 -12.10 20.15 -28.92
N GLU A 181 -12.40 18.86 -28.82
CA GLU A 181 -13.26 18.19 -29.80
C GLU A 181 -14.73 18.63 -29.66
N LEU A 182 -15.21 18.87 -28.44
CA LEU A 182 -16.54 19.44 -28.22
C LEU A 182 -16.65 20.86 -28.79
N ALA A 183 -15.66 21.73 -28.55
CA ALA A 183 -15.64 23.08 -29.09
C ALA A 183 -15.65 23.13 -30.63
N LYS A 184 -15.02 22.13 -31.29
CA LYS A 184 -15.07 21.99 -32.77
C LYS A 184 -16.45 21.56 -33.28
N MET A 185 -17.21 20.80 -32.50
CA MET A 185 -18.58 20.43 -32.86
C MET A 185 -19.56 21.60 -32.69
N ASP A 186 -19.29 22.51 -31.75
CA ASP A 186 -20.12 23.68 -31.47
C ASP A 186 -19.86 24.87 -32.44
N ASP A 187 -18.74 24.88 -33.18
CA ASP A 187 -18.42 25.87 -34.22
C ASP A 187 -18.37 25.26 -35.64
N PRO A 188 -19.54 24.95 -36.25
CA PRO A 188 -19.61 24.39 -37.60
C PRO A 188 -19.24 25.39 -38.72
N GLY A 189 -19.00 26.67 -38.39
CA GLY A 189 -18.86 27.76 -39.37
C GLY A 189 -17.50 27.88 -40.06
N ARG A 190 -16.44 27.20 -39.57
CA ARG A 190 -15.07 27.33 -40.13
C ARG A 190 -14.66 26.26 -41.15
N LEU A 191 -15.49 25.26 -41.41
CA LEU A 191 -15.13 24.12 -42.28
C LEU A 191 -15.50 24.31 -43.77
N THR A 192 -16.24 25.36 -44.14
CA THR A 192 -16.69 25.58 -45.52
C THR A 192 -15.85 26.56 -46.33
N GLU A 193 -14.93 27.34 -45.73
CA GLU A 193 -14.16 28.35 -46.47
C GLU A 193 -12.83 27.84 -47.07
N GLY A 194 -12.44 26.59 -46.84
CA GLY A 194 -11.14 26.05 -47.28
C GLY A 194 -11.15 25.17 -48.54
N ARG A 195 -12.30 24.96 -49.20
CA ARG A 195 -12.44 24.13 -50.41
C ARG A 195 -13.05 24.92 -51.56
N SER A 196 -12.43 26.04 -51.92
CA SER A 196 -12.62 26.70 -53.21
C SER A 196 -11.33 27.44 -53.54
N GLY A 197 -10.42 26.73 -54.20
CA GLY A 197 -9.13 27.20 -54.68
C GLY A 197 -8.51 26.11 -55.54
#